data_AF-A0A926H7G1-F1
#
_entry.id   AF-A0A926H7G1-F1
#
_cell.length_a   1.000
_cell.length_b   1.000
_cell.length_c   1.000
_cell.angle_alpha   90.00
_cell.angle_beta   90.00
_cell.angle_gamma   90.00
#
_symmetry.space_group_name_H-M   'P 1'
#
loop_
_entity.id
_entity.type
_entity.pdbx_description
1 polymer ?
#
loop_
_entity_poly.entity_id
_entity_poly.type
_entity_poly.pdbx_seq_one_letter_code
_entity_poly.pdbx_strand_id
1 'polypeptide(L)'
;MKTILLTFTCLLVMAVAANAQSTSPTDSLKAYVGTYTFSAGSPVSKFTVTADKGVLYGEADGYGTNKLVKQSKADTYQSTSSYGSIITFVRDATTKTVKELTLAAQGTELSAKKDNP
;
A
#
# COMPACT_ATOMS: atom_id res chain seq x y z
N MET A 1 -32.01 -52.45 -46.28
CA MET A 1 -30.72 -52.89 -45.72
C MET A 1 -29.83 -51.67 -45.51
N LYS A 2 -29.08 -51.66 -44.39
CA LYS A 2 -28.02 -50.70 -43.98
C LYS A 2 -28.42 -49.33 -43.39
N THR A 3 -28.58 -49.38 -42.07
CA THR A 3 -27.97 -48.59 -40.98
C THR A 3 -26.94 -47.49 -41.30
N ILE A 4 -26.95 -46.44 -40.45
CA ILE A 4 -25.85 -45.61 -39.85
C ILE A 4 -26.29 -44.13 -39.91
N LEU A 5 -26.97 -43.57 -38.90
CA LEU A 5 -26.51 -43.09 -37.58
C LEU A 5 -25.27 -42.18 -37.64
N LEU A 6 -25.48 -40.86 -37.61
CA LEU A 6 -24.47 -39.87 -37.23
C LEU A 6 -25.14 -38.70 -36.49
N THR A 7 -25.29 -38.87 -35.18
CA THR A 7 -25.68 -37.84 -34.23
C THR A 7 -24.50 -36.89 -34.01
N PHE A 8 -24.62 -35.66 -34.49
CA PHE A 8 -23.63 -34.60 -34.28
C PHE A 8 -23.99 -33.84 -32.99
N THR A 9 -23.52 -34.37 -31.85
CA THR A 9 -23.75 -33.77 -30.53
C THR A 9 -22.83 -32.55 -30.37
N CYS A 10 -23.36 -31.35 -30.59
CA CYS A 10 -22.67 -30.10 -30.33
C CYS A 10 -22.65 -29.86 -28.80
N LEU A 11 -21.52 -30.17 -28.16
CA LEU A 11 -21.30 -29.91 -26.75
C LEU A 11 -21.05 -28.41 -26.55
N LEU A 12 -22.10 -27.67 -26.21
CA LEU A 12 -22.01 -26.25 -25.86
C LEU A 12 -21.42 -26.14 -24.44
N VAL A 13 -20.11 -25.96 -24.34
CA VAL A 13 -19.43 -25.64 -23.08
C VAL A 13 -19.77 -24.19 -22.74
N MET A 14 -20.71 -24.00 -21.82
CA MET A 14 -20.94 -22.71 -21.18
C MET A 14 -19.71 -22.37 -20.34
N ALA A 15 -18.86 -21.49 -20.87
CA ALA A 15 -17.83 -20.84 -20.08
C ALA A 15 -18.52 -19.99 -19.01
N VAL A 16 -18.58 -20.51 -17.78
CA VAL A 16 -18.89 -19.68 -16.62
C VAL A 16 -17.79 -18.62 -16.53
N ALA A 17 -18.15 -17.38 -16.88
CA ALA A 17 -17.34 -16.22 -16.58
C ALA A 17 -17.26 -16.13 -15.04
N ALA A 18 -16.25 -16.78 -14.47
CA ALA A 18 -15.82 -16.53 -13.11
C ALA A 18 -15.44 -15.05 -13.05
N ASN A 19 -16.35 -14.23 -12.51
CA ASN A 19 -16.01 -12.87 -12.11
C ASN A 19 -15.00 -13.01 -10.99
N ALA A 20 -13.71 -13.03 -11.35
CA ALA A 20 -12.64 -12.77 -10.41
C ALA A 20 -12.79 -11.30 -9.99
N GLN A 21 -13.65 -11.04 -9.00
CA GLN A 21 -13.51 -9.85 -8.18
C GLN A 21 -12.18 -9.99 -7.47
N SER A 22 -11.12 -9.52 -8.11
CA SER A 22 -9.84 -9.23 -7.48
C SER A 22 -10.04 -8.05 -6.54
N THR A 23 -10.72 -8.27 -5.42
CA THR A 23 -10.49 -7.44 -4.24
C THR A 23 -9.11 -7.83 -3.73
N SER A 24 -8.06 -7.19 -4.27
CA SER A 24 -6.72 -7.27 -3.69
C SER A 24 -6.84 -7.00 -2.19
N PRO A 25 -6.28 -7.86 -1.33
CA PRO A 25 -6.31 -7.62 0.09
C PRO A 25 -5.49 -6.36 0.37
N THR A 26 -6.17 -5.28 0.80
CA THR A 26 -5.59 -4.28 1.69
C THR A 26 -4.50 -3.32 1.14
N ASP A 27 -4.48 -3.05 -0.18
CA ASP A 27 -3.53 -2.09 -0.81
C ASP A 27 -4.19 -0.76 -1.22
N SER A 28 -5.32 -0.40 -0.59
CA SER A 28 -5.89 0.93 -0.72
C SER A 28 -4.94 1.95 -0.09
N LEU A 29 -4.58 3.02 -0.81
CA LEU A 29 -3.71 4.07 -0.28
C LEU A 29 -4.23 4.68 1.04
N LYS A 30 -5.55 4.60 1.27
CA LYS A 30 -6.19 4.99 2.53
C LYS A 30 -5.62 4.27 3.75
N ALA A 31 -5.07 3.06 3.60
CA ALA A 31 -4.45 2.31 4.69
C ALA A 31 -3.23 3.04 5.29
N TYR A 32 -2.51 3.80 4.47
CA TYR A 32 -1.31 4.56 4.87
C TYR A 32 -1.63 5.97 5.34
N VAL A 33 -2.82 6.50 5.03
CA VAL A 33 -3.21 7.85 5.43
C VAL A 33 -3.36 7.92 6.95
N GLY A 34 -2.84 8.99 7.54
CA GLY A 34 -2.89 9.25 8.97
C GLY A 34 -1.72 10.10 9.46
N THR A 35 -1.72 10.38 10.75
CA THR A 35 -0.59 11.00 11.45
C THR A 35 0.18 9.92 12.17
N TYR A 36 1.51 10.02 12.14
CA TYR A 36 2.42 9.11 12.80
C TYR A 36 3.29 9.90 13.77
N THR A 37 3.28 9.54 15.04
CA THR A 37 4.02 10.23 16.09
C THR A 37 5.32 9.49 16.39
N PHE A 38 6.45 10.20 16.31
CA PHE A 38 7.76 9.67 16.67
C PHE A 38 7.95 9.62 18.20
N SER A 39 8.90 8.79 18.64
CA SER A 39 9.31 8.75 20.05
C SER A 39 9.85 10.10 20.52
N ALA A 40 9.67 10.39 21.81
CA ALA A 40 10.20 11.60 22.43
C ALA A 40 11.72 11.72 22.22
N GLY A 41 12.20 12.92 21.90
CA GLY A 41 13.61 13.19 21.59
C GLY A 41 14.01 12.96 20.13
N SER A 42 13.08 12.49 19.27
CA SER A 42 13.28 12.46 17.82
C SER A 42 13.46 13.87 17.25
N PRO A 43 14.29 14.07 16.20
CA PRO A 43 14.48 15.37 15.56
C PRO A 43 13.23 15.90 14.84
N VAL A 44 12.23 15.03 14.63
CA VAL A 44 10.90 15.34 14.10
C VAL A 44 9.85 14.72 15.02
N SER A 45 8.76 15.43 15.28
CA SER A 45 7.73 14.95 16.21
C SER A 45 6.65 14.14 15.51
N LYS A 46 6.31 14.50 14.27
CA LYS A 46 5.20 13.91 13.52
C LYS A 46 5.52 13.73 12.05
N PHE A 47 4.93 12.70 11.46
CA PHE A 47 4.86 12.50 10.02
C PHE A 47 3.40 12.35 9.60
N THR A 48 2.91 13.24 8.75
CA THR A 48 1.54 13.17 8.23
C THR A 48 1.55 12.61 6.82
N VAL A 49 0.72 11.58 6.59
CA VAL A 49 0.51 10.97 5.29
C VAL A 49 -0.88 11.30 4.78
N THR A 50 -0.96 11.85 3.58
CA THR A 50 -2.22 12.12 2.88
C THR A 50 -2.24 11.41 1.53
N ALA A 51 -3.44 11.24 0.96
CA ALA A 51 -3.63 10.68 -0.37
C ALA A 51 -4.48 11.64 -1.21
N ASP A 52 -3.97 12.03 -2.37
CA ASP A 52 -4.72 12.80 -3.37
C ASP A 52 -4.54 12.15 -4.76
N LYS A 53 -5.64 11.98 -5.49
CA LYS A 53 -5.66 11.44 -6.88
C LYS A 53 -4.79 10.19 -7.09
N GLY A 54 -4.80 9.26 -6.13
CA GLY A 54 -4.03 8.02 -6.24
C GLY A 54 -2.53 8.17 -5.96
N VAL A 55 -2.12 9.28 -5.37
CA VAL A 55 -0.73 9.59 -4.99
C VAL A 55 -0.66 9.83 -3.48
N LEU A 56 0.33 9.23 -2.83
CA LEU A 56 0.63 9.53 -1.44
C LEU A 56 1.54 10.75 -1.32
N TYR A 57 1.30 11.53 -0.29
CA TYR A 57 2.14 12.64 0.12
C TYR A 57 2.50 12.49 1.60
N GLY A 58 3.72 12.87 1.94
CA GLY A 58 4.25 12.81 3.30
C GLY A 58 4.84 14.14 3.72
N GLU A 59 4.64 14.49 4.98
CA GLU A 59 5.18 15.69 5.60
C GLU A 59 5.72 15.36 6.99
N ALA A 60 7.02 15.56 7.18
CA ALA A 60 7.57 15.70 8.52
C ALA A 60 7.31 17.14 8.99
N ASP A 61 6.97 17.31 10.27
CA ASP A 61 6.61 18.60 10.85
C ASP A 61 7.63 19.72 10.54
N GLY A 62 7.21 20.72 9.78
CA GLY A 62 8.04 21.88 9.40
C GLY A 62 8.92 21.68 8.16
N TYR A 63 8.87 20.52 7.50
CA TYR A 63 9.68 20.21 6.30
C TYR A 63 8.89 20.21 4.98
N GLY A 64 7.60 20.53 5.06
CA GLY A 64 6.72 20.64 3.90
C GLY A 64 6.29 19.30 3.30
N THR A 65 5.23 19.36 2.49
CA THR A 65 4.62 18.19 1.88
C THR A 65 5.38 17.74 0.63
N ASN A 66 5.72 16.44 0.56
CA ASN A 66 6.46 15.84 -0.56
C ASN A 66 5.73 14.61 -1.08
N LYS A 67 5.89 14.32 -2.38
CA LYS A 67 5.31 13.11 -2.99
C LYS A 67 6.04 11.86 -2.45
N LEU A 68 5.30 10.80 -2.19
CA LEU A 68 5.83 9.50 -1.81
C LEU A 68 5.74 8.55 -3.02
N VAL A 69 6.89 8.21 -3.58
CA VAL A 69 7.00 7.34 -4.77
C VAL A 69 7.11 5.89 -4.33
N LYS A 70 6.15 5.04 -4.72
CA LYS A 70 6.14 3.61 -4.38
C LYS A 70 7.39 2.91 -4.88
N GLN A 71 7.99 2.10 -4.03
CA GLN A 71 9.18 1.30 -4.32
C GLN A 71 8.82 -0.15 -4.62
N SER A 72 9.79 -0.93 -5.09
CA SER A 72 9.61 -2.36 -5.38
C SER A 72 9.33 -3.19 -4.13
N LYS A 73 9.92 -2.82 -2.99
CA LYS A 73 9.63 -3.44 -1.71
C LYS A 73 8.21 -3.06 -1.26
N ALA A 74 7.45 -4.05 -0.79
CA ALA A 74 6.10 -3.84 -0.26
C ALA A 74 6.09 -2.77 0.84
N ASP A 75 5.01 -2.01 0.90
CA ASP A 75 4.79 -0.96 1.91
C ASP A 75 5.92 0.07 2.01
N THR A 76 6.72 0.24 0.95
CA THR A 76 7.90 1.10 0.94
C THR A 76 7.74 2.20 -0.09
N TYR A 77 8.05 3.44 0.31
CA TYR A 77 7.95 4.63 -0.52
C TYR A 77 9.19 5.50 -0.33
N GLN A 78 9.58 6.23 -1.36
CA GLN A 78 10.64 7.24 -1.29
C GLN A 78 10.04 8.64 -1.37
N SER A 79 10.41 9.51 -0.44
CA SER A 79 10.04 10.92 -0.48
C SER A 79 10.80 11.65 -1.58
N THR A 80 10.12 12.56 -2.28
CA THR A 80 10.76 13.49 -3.23
C THR A 80 11.42 14.70 -2.56
N SER A 81 11.50 14.75 -1.22
CA SER A 81 12.24 15.79 -0.52
C SER A 81 13.74 15.73 -0.85
N SER A 82 14.47 16.80 -0.53
CA SER A 82 15.93 16.86 -0.70
C SER A 82 16.68 15.78 0.10
N TYR A 83 16.07 15.25 1.16
CA TYR A 83 16.62 14.16 1.97
C TYR A 83 16.43 12.78 1.34
N GLY A 84 15.55 12.64 0.34
CA GLY A 84 15.28 11.38 -0.34
C GLY A 84 14.81 10.25 0.58
N SER A 85 14.16 10.58 1.70
CA SER A 85 13.89 9.65 2.81
C SER A 85 13.11 8.42 2.34
N ILE A 86 13.48 7.25 2.86
CA ILE A 86 12.76 6.00 2.64
C ILE A 86 11.77 5.78 3.78
N ILE A 87 10.49 5.68 3.42
CA ILE A 87 9.38 5.44 4.34
C ILE A 87 8.94 3.98 4.19
N THR A 88 9.05 3.19 5.25
CA THR A 88 8.56 1.81 5.27
C THR A 88 7.42 1.70 6.26
N PHE A 89 6.22 1.38 5.79
CA PHE A 89 5.08 1.15 6.67
C PHE A 89 5.15 -0.27 7.26
N VAL A 90 4.85 -0.38 8.54
CA VAL A 90 4.82 -1.64 9.26
C VAL A 90 3.38 -1.97 9.61
N ARG A 91 2.98 -3.18 9.20
CA ARG A 91 1.64 -3.71 9.46
C ARG A 91 1.63 -4.55 10.72
N ASP A 92 0.49 -4.55 11.40
CA ASP A 92 0.23 -5.52 12.43
C ASP A 92 0.17 -6.94 11.86
N ALA A 93 0.78 -7.89 12.56
CA ALA A 93 0.89 -9.27 12.08
C ALA A 93 -0.47 -9.97 12.00
N THR A 94 -1.42 -9.60 12.87
CA THR A 94 -2.73 -10.23 13.00
C THR A 94 -3.76 -9.55 12.12
N THR A 95 -3.93 -8.24 12.28
CA THR A 95 -5.00 -7.48 11.59
C THR A 95 -4.59 -7.03 10.18
N LYS A 96 -3.29 -7.06 9.86
CA LYS A 96 -2.70 -6.52 8.63
C LYS A 96 -2.93 -5.01 8.44
N THR A 97 -3.37 -4.30 9.47
CA THR A 97 -3.52 -2.84 9.46
C THR A 97 -2.16 -2.17 9.63
N VAL A 98 -1.95 -1.02 8.97
CA VAL A 98 -0.72 -0.24 9.15
C VAL A 98 -0.74 0.40 10.53
N LYS A 99 0.27 0.12 11.35
CA LYS A 99 0.36 0.63 12.73
C LYS A 99 1.56 1.53 13.00
N GLU A 100 2.58 1.43 12.16
CA GLU A 100 3.86 2.12 12.36
C GLU A 100 4.45 2.49 11.00
N LEU A 101 5.41 3.41 11.00
CA LEU A 101 6.34 3.61 9.90
C LEU A 101 7.76 3.77 10.41
N THR A 102 8.73 3.38 9.59
CA THR A 102 10.12 3.80 9.73
C THR A 102 10.45 4.83 8.67
N LEU A 103 11.22 5.85 9.06
CA LEU A 103 11.75 6.90 8.19
C LEU A 103 13.27 6.82 8.25
N ALA A 104 13.88 6.44 7.12
CA ALA A 104 15.32 6.41 6.97
C ALA A 104 15.80 7.60 6.14
N ALA A 105 16.70 8.40 6.69
CA ALA A 105 17.30 9.54 6.00
C ALA A 105 18.73 9.77 6.50
N GLN A 106 19.68 10.02 5.57
CA GLN A 106 21.07 10.37 5.90
C GLN A 106 21.75 9.39 6.88
N GLY A 107 21.46 8.09 6.77
CA GLY A 107 22.03 7.05 7.64
C GLY A 107 21.39 6.94 9.03
N THR A 108 20.34 7.71 9.32
CA THR A 108 19.54 7.59 10.54
C THR A 108 18.19 6.95 10.23
N GLU A 109 17.70 6.08 11.11
CA GLU A 109 16.36 5.52 11.06
C GLU A 109 15.55 5.98 12.27
N LEU A 110 14.33 6.46 12.02
CA LEU A 110 13.39 6.93 13.03
C LEU A 110 12.11 6.11 12.92
N SER A 111 11.51 5.74 14.06
CA SER A 111 10.25 4.99 14.09
C SER A 111 9.12 5.85 14.64
N ALA A 112 7.97 5.80 13.98
CA ALA A 112 6.75 6.49 14.39
C ALA A 112 5.56 5.54 14.44
N LYS A 113 4.69 5.74 15.44
CA LYS A 113 3.44 4.98 15.59
C LYS A 113 2.29 5.75 14.96
N LYS A 114 1.41 5.05 14.26
CA LYS A 114 0.19 5.64 13.70
C LYS A 114 -0.73 6.04 14.84
N ASP A 115 -1.22 7.27 14.79
CA ASP A 115 -2.20 7.78 15.74
C ASP A 115 -3.57 7.16 15.42
N ASN A 116 -4.23 6.59 16.43
CA ASN A 116 -5.56 5.98 16.33
C ASN A 116 -5.71 4.97 15.15
N PRO A 117 -4.92 3.86 15.15
CA PRO A 117 -4.79 2.92 14.03
C PRO A 117 -5.99 2.00 13.77
#